data_AF-A0A0P0C3S7-F1
#
_entry.id   AF-A0A0P0C3S7-F1
#
_cell.length_a   1.000
_cell.length_b   1.000
_cell.length_c   1.000
_cell.angle_alpha   90.00
_cell.angle_beta   90.00
_cell.angle_gamma   90.00
#
_symmetry.space_group_name_H-M   'P 1'
#
loop_
_entity.id
_entity.type
_entity.pdbx_description
1 polymer ?
#
loop_
_entity_poly.entity_id
_entity_poly.type
_entity_poly.pdbx_seq_one_letter_code
_entity_poly.pdbx_strand_id
1 'polypeptide(L)'
;MKNTFLKFAMVVGLFTFLPDFTVSAQTTTASWYWVVESNTRQKKTSIVRFYNKEHQLVYEEKVTGRKLDIRKPKNKKLLDNALQQIMVTPPTYAILGSKKF
;
A
#
# COMPACT_ATOMS: atom_id res chain seq x y z
N MET A 1 5.53 -11.36 64.88
CA MET A 1 5.34 -10.30 63.86
C MET A 1 6.51 -10.42 62.89
N LYS A 2 6.35 -11.07 61.73
CA LYS A 2 6.07 -10.40 60.43
C LYS A 2 6.90 -9.12 60.29
N ASN A 3 7.92 -9.16 59.42
CA ASN A 3 7.99 -8.27 58.26
C ASN A 3 9.03 -8.76 57.23
N THR A 4 8.45 -9.29 56.16
CA THR A 4 8.99 -9.58 54.83
C THR A 4 9.68 -8.37 54.20
N PHE A 5 11.01 -8.43 54.00
CA PHE A 5 11.73 -7.48 53.14
C PHE A 5 12.91 -8.15 52.43
N LEU A 6 12.67 -9.31 51.80
CA LEU A 6 13.56 -9.83 50.76
C LEU A 6 12.94 -9.51 49.40
N LYS A 7 13.10 -8.26 48.97
CA LYS A 7 12.85 -7.85 47.59
C LYS A 7 13.94 -6.87 47.17
N PHE A 8 14.49 -7.13 45.97
CA PHE A 8 15.30 -6.25 45.12
C PHE A 8 16.81 -6.18 45.37
N ALA A 9 17.53 -7.16 44.81
CA ALA A 9 18.76 -6.99 44.03
C ALA A 9 19.05 -8.36 43.39
N MET A 10 19.40 -8.57 42.13
CA MET A 10 19.77 -7.70 41.02
C MET A 10 19.74 -8.65 39.81
N VAL A 11 19.00 -8.27 38.78
CA VAL A 11 18.84 -9.02 37.53
C VAL A 11 20.17 -9.02 36.77
N VAL A 12 20.78 -10.19 36.57
CA VAL A 12 21.92 -10.43 35.66
C VAL A 12 21.73 -11.85 35.12
N GLY A 13 21.72 -12.15 33.83
CA GLY A 13 21.73 -11.38 32.61
C GLY A 13 21.41 -12.40 31.51
N LEU A 14 20.36 -12.15 30.75
CA LEU A 14 20.06 -12.92 29.54
C LEU A 14 19.76 -11.90 28.46
N PHE A 15 20.82 -11.22 28.01
CA PHE A 15 20.73 -10.35 26.84
C PHE A 15 20.74 -11.26 25.62
N THR A 16 19.53 -11.61 25.21
CA THR A 16 19.18 -12.32 23.99
C THR A 16 19.86 -11.67 22.79
N PHE A 17 20.65 -12.45 22.05
CA PHE A 17 21.06 -12.11 20.69
C PHE A 17 19.81 -11.96 19.82
N LEU A 18 19.35 -10.73 19.61
CA LEU A 18 18.38 -10.43 18.56
C LEU A 18 19.19 -10.16 17.28
N PRO A 19 19.00 -10.93 16.20
CA PRO A 19 19.55 -10.55 14.90
C PRO A 19 18.87 -9.24 14.48
N ASP A 20 19.67 -8.23 14.15
CA ASP A 20 19.18 -6.99 13.56
C ASP A 20 18.56 -7.32 12.20
N PHE A 21 17.23 -7.40 12.15
CA PHE A 21 16.51 -7.44 10.89
C PHE A 21 16.60 -6.05 10.25
N THR A 22 17.62 -5.83 9.43
CA THR A 22 17.69 -4.65 8.57
C THR A 22 16.60 -4.77 7.51
N VAL A 23 15.44 -4.18 7.77
CA VAL A 23 14.39 -4.01 6.76
C VAL A 23 14.87 -2.93 5.79
N SER A 24 15.43 -3.35 4.66
CA SER A 24 15.71 -2.44 3.55
C SER A 24 14.38 -2.01 2.94
N ALA A 25 13.87 -0.83 3.32
CA ALA A 25 12.79 -0.18 2.60
C ALA A 25 13.30 0.12 1.18
N GLN A 26 12.83 -0.64 0.20
CA GLN A 26 13.20 -0.42 -1.20
C GLN A 26 12.66 0.95 -1.61
N THR A 27 13.57 1.92 -1.76
CA THR A 27 13.29 3.23 -2.34
C THR A 27 12.98 3.01 -3.82
N THR A 28 11.76 2.56 -4.07
CA THR A 28 11.17 2.56 -5.39
C THR A 28 11.13 4.02 -5.79
N THR A 29 11.84 4.41 -6.85
CA THR A 29 11.74 5.75 -7.41
C THR A 29 10.26 6.10 -7.49
N ALA A 30 9.84 7.10 -6.72
CA ALA A 30 8.43 7.40 -6.51
C ALA A 30 7.77 7.70 -7.86
N SER A 31 7.09 6.70 -8.41
CA SER A 31 6.43 6.76 -9.70
C SER A 31 4.94 6.63 -9.48
N TRP A 32 4.15 7.21 -10.38
CA TRP A 32 2.72 6.91 -10.42
C TRP A 32 2.53 5.43 -10.74
N TYR A 33 1.53 4.79 -10.15
CA TYR A 33 1.28 3.38 -10.37
C TYR A 33 -0.21 3.04 -10.26
N TRP A 34 -0.58 1.89 -10.78
CA TRP A 34 -1.92 1.33 -10.64
C TRP A 34 -1.87 -0.03 -9.95
N VAL A 35 -2.96 -0.38 -9.26
CA VAL A 35 -3.16 -1.68 -8.61
C VAL A 35 -4.52 -2.22 -9.05
N VAL A 36 -4.58 -3.52 -9.33
CA VAL A 36 -5.84 -4.21 -9.64
C VAL A 36 -6.14 -5.21 -8.54
N GLU A 37 -7.25 -4.99 -7.84
CA GLU A 37 -7.80 -5.95 -6.89
C GLU A 37 -8.88 -6.79 -7.59
N SER A 38 -8.68 -8.11 -7.62
CA SER A 38 -9.70 -9.05 -8.08
C SER A 38 -10.29 -9.79 -6.89
N ASN A 39 -11.60 -9.66 -6.66
CA ASN A 39 -12.28 -10.37 -5.59
C ASN A 39 -12.60 -11.81 -6.05
N THR A 40 -12.07 -12.81 -5.34
CA THR A 40 -12.32 -14.24 -5.64
C THR A 40 -13.75 -14.67 -5.31
N ARG A 41 -14.43 -13.97 -4.38
CA ARG A 41 -15.81 -14.23 -3.94
C ARG A 41 -16.84 -13.55 -4.85
N GLN A 42 -16.51 -12.37 -5.40
CA GLN A 42 -17.38 -11.65 -6.34
C GLN A 42 -16.94 -11.95 -7.78
N LYS A 43 -17.62 -12.90 -8.42
CA LYS A 43 -17.34 -13.29 -9.81
C LYS A 43 -17.46 -12.06 -10.74
N LYS A 44 -16.47 -11.88 -11.62
CA LYS A 44 -16.43 -10.85 -12.68
C LYS A 44 -16.40 -9.40 -12.19
N THR A 45 -15.85 -9.15 -11.00
CA THR A 45 -15.58 -7.79 -10.52
C THR A 45 -14.08 -7.55 -10.40
N SER A 46 -13.62 -6.37 -10.76
CA SER A 46 -12.24 -5.92 -10.51
C SER A 46 -12.27 -4.46 -10.10
N ILE A 47 -11.46 -4.10 -9.11
CA ILE A 47 -11.29 -2.72 -8.67
C ILE A 47 -9.90 -2.29 -9.12
N VAL A 48 -9.83 -1.17 -9.86
CA VAL A 48 -8.59 -0.57 -10.31
C VAL A 48 -8.36 0.68 -9.48
N ARG A 49 -7.19 0.80 -8.86
CA ARG A 49 -6.79 1.94 -8.06
C ARG A 49 -5.55 2.57 -8.65
N PHE A 50 -5.51 3.88 -8.74
CA PHE A 50 -4.37 4.65 -9.24
C PHE A 50 -3.80 5.48 -8.11
N TYR A 51 -2.48 5.50 -8.01
CA TYR A 51 -1.73 6.16 -6.96
C TYR A 51 -0.72 7.14 -7.56
N ASN A 52 -0.55 8.28 -6.89
CA ASN A 52 0.53 9.22 -7.21
C ASN A 52 1.87 8.76 -6.61
N LYS A 53 2.90 9.59 -6.78
CA LYS A 53 4.27 9.33 -6.29
C LYS A 53 4.32 9.28 -4.77
N GLU A 54 3.40 9.98 -4.10
CA GLU A 54 3.26 10.08 -2.66
C GLU A 54 2.44 8.90 -2.07
N HIS A 55 2.16 7.87 -2.87
CA HIS A 55 1.33 6.71 -2.50
C HIS A 55 -0.12 7.06 -2.12
N GLN A 56 -0.62 8.23 -2.54
CA GLN A 56 -1.99 8.66 -2.30
C GLN A 56 -2.90 8.14 -3.41
N LEU A 57 -4.06 7.60 -3.02
CA LEU A 57 -5.09 7.17 -3.96
C LEU A 57 -5.67 8.40 -4.69
N VAL A 58 -5.50 8.45 -6.01
CA VAL A 58 -6.00 9.57 -6.84
C VAL A 58 -7.26 9.22 -7.61
N TYR A 59 -7.45 7.94 -7.96
CA TYR A 59 -8.61 7.47 -8.71
C TYR A 59 -8.89 6.01 -8.37
N GLU A 60 -10.17 5.67 -8.26
CA GLU A 60 -10.64 4.29 -8.12
C GLU A 60 -11.77 4.05 -9.10
N GLU A 61 -11.71 2.93 -9.81
CA GLU A 61 -12.75 2.48 -10.71
C GLU A 61 -13.14 1.03 -10.44
N LYS A 62 -14.44 0.79 -10.26
CA LYS A 62 -15.00 -0.54 -10.13
C LYS A 62 -15.51 -1.03 -11.47
N VAL A 63 -14.80 -1.99 -12.06
CA VAL A 63 -15.20 -2.68 -13.29
C VAL A 63 -16.10 -3.85 -12.91
N THR A 64 -17.36 -3.80 -13.35
CA THR A 64 -18.36 -4.85 -13.14
C THR A 64 -18.61 -5.63 -14.43
N GLY A 65 -19.08 -6.88 -14.32
CA GLY A 65 -19.39 -7.74 -15.47
C GLY A 65 -18.17 -8.34 -16.19
N ARG A 66 -16.95 -7.93 -15.83
CA ARG A 66 -15.70 -8.46 -16.41
C ARG A 66 -14.57 -8.50 -15.38
N LYS A 67 -13.78 -9.58 -15.40
CA LYS A 67 -12.51 -9.66 -14.68
C LYS A 67 -11.38 -9.07 -15.52
N LEU A 68 -10.58 -8.18 -14.93
CA LEU A 68 -9.36 -7.70 -15.55
C LEU A 68 -8.23 -8.73 -15.31
N ASP A 69 -7.64 -9.27 -16.39
CA ASP A 69 -6.49 -10.17 -16.29
C ASP A 69 -5.21 -9.37 -16.59
N ILE A 70 -4.49 -8.99 -15.55
CA ILE A 70 -3.26 -8.20 -15.65
C ILE A 70 -2.10 -8.95 -16.33
N ARG A 71 -2.20 -10.27 -16.51
CA ARG A 71 -1.18 -11.04 -17.25
C ARG A 71 -1.27 -10.78 -18.75
N LYS A 72 -2.41 -10.30 -19.24
CA LYS A 72 -2.61 -9.97 -20.66
C LYS A 72 -1.97 -8.61 -21.00
N PRO A 73 -1.04 -8.55 -21.96
CA PRO A 73 -0.36 -7.30 -22.34
C PRO A 73 -1.33 -6.17 -22.74
N LYS A 74 -2.43 -6.53 -23.41
CA LYS A 74 -3.48 -5.56 -23.80
C LYS A 74 -4.08 -4.84 -22.59
N ASN A 75 -4.29 -5.55 -21.48
CA ASN A 75 -4.86 -4.96 -20.27
C ASN A 75 -3.84 -4.08 -19.55
N LYS A 76 -2.56 -4.50 -19.48
CA LYS A 76 -1.47 -3.66 -18.96
C LYS A 76 -1.39 -2.34 -19.73
N LYS A 77 -1.28 -2.41 -21.06
CA LYS A 77 -1.22 -1.20 -21.91
C LYS A 77 -2.44 -0.29 -21.73
N LEU A 78 -3.63 -0.85 -21.57
CA LEU A 78 -4.83 -0.07 -21.29
C LEU A 78 -4.73 0.69 -19.96
N LEU A 79 -4.26 0.01 -18.91
CA LEU A 79 -4.06 0.62 -17.59
C LEU A 79 -2.93 1.66 -17.60
N ASP A 80 -1.84 1.40 -18.32
CA ASP A 80 -0.72 2.34 -18.48
C ASP A 80 -1.18 3.61 -19.20
N ASN A 81 -1.99 3.47 -20.27
CA ASN A 81 -2.59 4.61 -20.95
C ASN A 81 -3.54 5.38 -20.02
N ALA A 82 -4.38 4.68 -19.25
CA ALA A 82 -5.26 5.31 -18.27
C ALA A 82 -4.48 6.08 -17.20
N LEU A 83 -3.37 5.51 -16.70
CA LEU A 83 -2.47 6.16 -15.77
C LEU A 83 -1.90 7.46 -16.36
N GLN A 84 -1.43 7.44 -17.61
CA GLN A 84 -0.95 8.63 -18.31
C GLN A 84 -2.02 9.71 -18.43
N GLN A 85 -3.27 9.34 -18.73
CA GLN A 85 -4.37 10.31 -18.79
C GLN A 85 -4.64 10.95 -17.43
N ILE A 86 -4.63 10.16 -16.35
CA ILE A 86 -4.83 10.67 -14.98
C ILE A 86 -3.66 11.57 -14.55
N MET A 87 -2.44 11.31 -15.00
CA MET A 87 -1.28 12.17 -14.73
C MET A 87 -1.41 13.55 -15.37
N VAL A 88 -1.99 13.63 -16.57
CA VAL A 88 -2.18 14.89 -17.32
C VAL A 88 -3.42 15.63 -16.82
N THR A 89 -4.52 14.90 -16.60
CA THR A 89 -5.80 15.45 -16.16
C THR A 89 -6.30 14.68 -14.95
N PRO A 90 -5.79 14.99 -13.74
CA PRO A 90 -6.27 14.35 -12.52
C PRO A 90 -7.75 14.70 -12.29
N PRO A 91 -8.57 13.76 -11.79
CA PRO A 91 -9.95 14.07 -11.46
C PRO A 91 -10.00 15.18 -10.40
N THR A 92 -10.97 16.09 -10.50
CA THR A 92 -11.05 17.32 -9.68
C THR A 92 -10.94 17.08 -8.16
N TYR A 93 -11.43 15.94 -7.66
CA TYR A 93 -11.32 15.57 -6.25
C TYR A 93 -9.92 15.13 -5.82
N ALA A 94 -9.07 14.65 -6.73
CA ALA A 94 -7.69 14.30 -6.44
C ALA A 94 -6.84 15.56 -6.13
N ILE A 95 -7.14 16.68 -6.80
CA ILE A 95 -6.42 17.96 -6.61
C ILE A 95 -6.82 18.65 -5.29
N LEU A 96 -8.06 18.46 -4.83
CA LEU A 96 -8.56 19.03 -3.58
C LEU A 96 -8.01 18.30 -2.34
N GLY A 97 -7.69 17.01 -2.45
CA GLY A 97 -7.10 16.21 -1.37
C GLY A 97 -5.60 16.45 -1.14
N SER A 98 -4.90 17.06 -2.10
CA SER A 98 -3.44 17.31 -2.02
C SER A 98 -3.06 18.64 -1.36
N LYS A 99 -4.01 19.55 -1.06
CA LYS A 99 -3.74 20.71 -0.20
C LYS A 99 -3.78 20.27 1.27
N LYS A 100 -2.66 19.77 1.80
CA LYS A 100 -2.38 20.00 3.22
C LYS A 100 -1.93 21.46 3.37
N PHE A 101 -2.47 22.11 4.40
CA PHE A 101 -2.35 23.51 4.83
C PHE A 101 -1.06 24.23 4.41
#